data_AF-A0A662I2Y5-F1
#
_entry.id   AF-A0A662I2Y5-F1
#
_cell.length_a   1.000
_cell.length_b   1.000
_cell.length_c   1.000
_cell.angle_alpha   90.00
_cell.angle_beta   90.00
_cell.angle_gamma   90.00
#
_symmetry.space_group_name_H-M   'P 1'
#
loop_
_entity.id
_entity.type
_entity.pdbx_description
1 polymer ?
#
loop_
_entity_poly.entity_id
_entity_poly.type
_entity_poly.pdbx_seq_one_letter_code
_entity_poly.pdbx_strand_id
1 'polypeptide(L)' 'MRVPKALSEELKNLPSKKMLRKMKREAVDCPVKGKRVSFVECYLCPNFVRRVRGIVYCRGEEL' A
#
# COMPACT_ATOMS: atom_id res chain seq x y z
N MET A 1 -6.39 -0.26 -10.15
CA MET A 1 -6.00 1.16 -10.00
C MET A 1 -4.68 1.42 -10.71
N ARG A 2 -4.51 2.58 -11.35
CA ARG A 2 -3.25 3.00 -11.99
C ARG A 2 -2.37 3.63 -10.91
N VAL A 3 -1.31 2.93 -10.50
CA VAL A 3 -0.38 3.42 -9.47
C VAL A 3 0.56 4.46 -10.11
N PRO A 4 0.75 5.64 -9.50
CA PRO A 4 1.66 6.69 -9.98
C PRO A 4 3.09 6.16 -10.20
N LYS A 5 3.77 6.67 -11.24
CA LYS A 5 5.17 6.31 -11.57
C LYS A 5 6.18 6.67 -10.46
N ALA A 6 5.89 7.66 -9.63
CA ALA A 6 6.75 8.02 -8.50
C ALA A 6 6.89 6.86 -7.49
N LEU A 7 5.79 6.15 -7.21
CA LEU A 7 5.78 5.01 -6.30
C LEU A 7 6.51 3.78 -6.89
N SER A 8 6.71 3.72 -8.21
CA SER A 8 7.46 2.62 -8.84
C SER A 8 8.98 2.72 -8.71
N GLU A 9 9.52 3.89 -8.35
CA GLU A 9 10.96 4.08 -8.14
C GLU A 9 11.41 3.59 -6.75
N GLU A 10 10.60 3.78 -5.69
CA GLU A 10 10.87 3.23 -4.34
C GLU A 10 10.70 1.71 -4.25
N LEU A 11 9.94 1.12 -5.18
CA LEU A 11 9.78 -0.33 -5.34
C LEU A 11 11.04 -1.02 -5.93
N LYS A 12 12.15 -0.31 -6.15
CA LYS A 12 13.41 -0.89 -6.63
C LYS A 12 14.00 -1.94 -5.67
N ASN A 13 13.65 -1.89 -4.39
CA ASN A 13 14.16 -2.83 -3.39
C ASN A 13 13.24 -4.02 -3.05
N LEU A 14 12.01 -4.14 -3.61
CA LEU A 14 11.04 -5.22 -3.33
C LEU A 14 9.85 -5.13 -4.33
N PRO A 15 9.05 -6.17 -4.65
CA PRO A 15 9.23 -7.61 -4.85
C PRO A 15 9.06 -7.99 -6.35
N SER A 16 9.11 -9.28 -6.74
CA SER A 16 8.94 -9.70 -8.16
C SER A 16 7.68 -9.10 -8.81
N LYS A 17 7.73 -8.76 -10.11
CA LYS A 17 6.61 -8.18 -10.89
C LYS A 17 5.24 -8.84 -10.64
N LYS A 18 5.23 -10.16 -10.38
CA LYS A 18 4.04 -10.95 -10.03
C LYS A 18 3.38 -10.51 -8.71
N MET A 19 4.18 -10.24 -7.69
CA MET A 19 3.70 -9.78 -6.38
C MET A 19 3.15 -8.35 -6.47
N LEU A 20 3.85 -7.47 -7.19
CA LEU A 20 3.35 -6.12 -7.50
C LEU A 20 1.98 -6.15 -8.19
N ARG A 21 1.79 -7.04 -9.16
CA ARG A 21 0.50 -7.17 -9.85
C ARG A 21 -0.62 -7.62 -8.92
N LYS A 22 -0.33 -8.46 -7.93
CA LYS A 22 -1.30 -8.86 -6.90
C LYS A 22 -1.61 -7.69 -5.96
N MET A 23 -0.60 -7.00 -5.45
CA MET A 23 -0.76 -5.85 -4.56
C MET A 23 -1.55 -4.70 -5.20
N LYS A 24 -1.36 -4.43 -6.50
CA LYS A 24 -2.13 -3.40 -7.24
C LYS A 24 -3.63 -3.71 -7.39
N ARG A 25 -4.02 -4.98 -7.24
CA ARG A 25 -5.42 -5.43 -7.29
C ARG A 25 -6.08 -5.42 -5.92
N GLU A 26 -5.29 -5.35 -4.85
CA GLU A 26 -5.78 -5.29 -3.49
C GLU A 26 -6.09 -3.84 -3.12
N ALA A 27 -7.32 -3.61 -2.67
CA ALA A 27 -7.77 -2.32 -2.16
C ALA A 27 -7.93 -2.42 -0.64
N VAL A 28 -7.51 -1.38 0.05
CA VAL A 28 -7.61 -1.29 1.52
C VAL A 28 -8.29 0.02 1.89
N ASP A 29 -9.16 -0.03 2.90
CA ASP A 29 -9.77 1.15 3.47
C ASP A 29 -8.75 1.87 4.35
N CYS A 30 -8.36 3.08 3.96
CA CYS A 30 -7.40 3.86 4.71
C CYS A 30 -8.14 4.67 5.80
N PRO A 31 -7.87 4.45 7.10
CA PRO A 31 -8.51 5.21 8.17
C PRO A 31 -8.09 6.69 8.13
N VAL A 32 -6.88 7.00 7.67
CA VAL A 32 -6.34 8.37 7.60
C VAL A 32 -6.98 9.17 6.46
N LYS A 33 -7.10 8.58 5.26
CA LYS A 33 -7.64 9.26 4.08
C LYS A 33 -9.17 9.13 3.93
N GLY A 34 -9.83 8.33 4.79
CA GLY A 34 -11.27 8.08 4.72
C GLY A 34 -11.77 7.46 3.41
N LYS A 35 -10.88 6.84 2.61
CA LYS A 35 -11.20 6.29 1.29
C LYS A 35 -10.46 4.98 1.02
N ARG A 36 -10.98 4.22 0.04
CA ARG A 36 -10.29 3.04 -0.50
C ARG A 36 -9.10 3.48 -1.32
N VAL A 37 -7.93 3.02 -0.90
CA VAL A 37 -6.66 3.20 -1.61
C VAL A 37 -6.12 1.85 -2.05
N SER A 38 -5.19 1.86 -3.00
CA SER A 38 -4.49 0.62 -3.37
C SER A 38 -3.57 0.18 -2.24
N PHE A 39 -3.42 -1.14 -2.03
CA PHE A 39 -2.50 -1.65 -1.01
C PHE A 39 -1.05 -1.21 -1.26
N VAL A 40 -0.66 -1.00 -2.52
CA VAL A 40 0.66 -0.46 -2.86
C VAL A 40 0.87 0.94 -2.28
N GLU A 41 -0.15 1.80 -2.37
CA GLU A 41 -0.10 3.14 -1.79
C GLU A 41 -0.05 3.09 -0.27
N CYS A 42 -0.80 2.18 0.35
CA CYS A 42 -0.74 1.96 1.79
C CYS A 42 0.61 1.40 2.23
N TYR A 43 1.21 0.46 1.50
CA TYR A 43 2.49 -0.16 1.82
C TYR A 43 3.66 0.84 1.84
N LEU A 44 3.59 1.89 1.02
CA LEU A 44 4.59 2.97 0.96
C LEU A 44 4.29 4.10 1.95
N CYS A 45 3.19 4.01 2.70
CA CYS A 45 2.81 5.01 3.68
C CYS A 45 3.66 4.85 4.96
N PRO A 46 4.17 5.94 5.57
CA PRO A 46 4.87 5.87 6.86
C PRO A 46 3.99 5.28 7.98
N ASN A 47 2.67 5.41 7.85
CA ASN A 47 1.70 4.83 8.79
C ASN A 47 1.53 3.32 8.65
N PHE A 48 2.06 2.69 7.60
CA PHE A 48 1.98 1.24 7.47
C PHE A 48 2.88 0.55 8.49
N VAL A 49 2.29 -0.32 9.30
CA VAL A 49 3.03 -1.11 10.28
C VAL A 49 3.33 -2.49 9.73
N ARG A 50 2.27 -3.25 9.42
CA ARG A 50 2.37 -4.63 8.93
C ARG A 50 1.03 -5.12 8.39
N ARG A 51 1.08 -6.20 7.61
CA ARG A 51 -0.10 -6.96 7.19
C ARG A 51 -0.04 -8.38 7.77
N VAL A 52 -1.05 -8.79 8.52
CA VAL A 52 -1.15 -10.13 9.10
C VAL A 52 -2.51 -10.74 8.81
N ARG A 53 -2.52 -11.94 8.21
CA ARG A 53 -3.75 -12.69 7.85
C ARG A 53 -4.78 -11.85 7.08
N GLY A 54 -4.32 -10.97 6.19
CA GLY A 54 -5.21 -10.12 5.39
C GLY A 54 -5.63 -8.81 6.06
N ILE A 55 -5.28 -8.60 7.33
CA ILE A 55 -5.55 -7.35 8.05
C ILE A 55 -4.34 -6.44 7.95
N VAL A 56 -4.56 -5.19 7.54
CA VAL A 56 -3.53 -4.14 7.49
C VAL A 56 -3.57 -3.35 8.79
N TYR A 57 -2.42 -3.32 9.47
CA TYR A 57 -2.22 -2.51 10.68
C TYR A 57 -1.63 -1.16 10.27
N CYS A 58 -2.35 -0.10 10.61
CA CYS A 58 -2.02 1.29 10.33
C CYS A 58 -1.83 2.03 11.66
N ARG A 59 -0.81 2.87 11.79
CA ARG A 59 -0.57 3.68 13.00
C ARG A 59 -1.66 4.72 13.22
N GLY A 60 -2.28 5.20 12.14
CA GLY A 60 -3.34 6.20 12.21
C GLY A 60 -2.86 7.61 12.56
N GLU A 61 -1.57 7.91 12.44
CA GLU A 61 -1.04 9.26 12.63
C GLU A 61 -1.47 10.15 11.45
N GLU A 62 -1.79 11.43 11.74
CA GLU A 62 -2.11 12.42 10.70
C GLU A 62 -0.87 12.68 9.84
N LEU A 63 -1.06 12.66 8.52
CA LEU A 63 -0.01 12.63 7.50
C LEU A 63 0.02 13.93 6.70
#